data_AF-R2RPM7-F1
#
_entry.id   AF-R2RPM7-F1
#
_cell.length_a   1.000
_cell.length_b   1.000
_cell.length_c   1.000
_cell.angle_alpha   90.00
_cell.angle_beta   90.00
_cell.angle_gamma   90.00
#
_symmetry.space_group_name_H-M   'P 1'
#
loop_
_entity.id
_entity.type
_entity.pdbx_description
1 polymer ?
#
loop_
_entity_poly.entity_id
_entity_poly.type
_entity_poly.pdbx_seq_one_letter_code
_entity_poly.pdbx_strand_id
1 'polypeptide(L)'
;MLFMQRKEKDNRFELKGKTKKTYFIVYVAGLMLYGMGSYLFLNDLLTTRMEDQLSVNLINFLGILSISVGVGLLVYLFYQFYKRVALKQKVRNALRNYLLVVLVVGAALGLTGEAIYRATDMSYDGVKNFIWVVTTYVQGIARFIFLYYCLKILLEKPVCWKEPLLKKMLLGVFLLLSISVGVSLLFPIFGPIVTFMADLIIAIGIVYKELFQNEKLG
;
A
#
# COMPACT_ATOMS: atom_id res chain seq x y z
N MET A 1 15.15 30.04 -40.40
CA MET A 1 15.84 29.70 -39.13
C MET A 1 14.76 29.40 -38.08
N LEU A 2 14.18 28.22 -37.93
CA LEU A 2 14.70 26.83 -37.89
C LEU A 2 15.48 26.46 -36.62
N PHE A 3 15.13 26.98 -35.43
CA PHE A 3 15.60 26.44 -34.14
C PHE A 3 14.66 26.77 -32.96
N MET A 4 13.43 26.25 -32.95
CA MET A 4 12.67 26.16 -31.68
C MET A 4 11.57 25.08 -31.63
N GLN A 5 11.61 24.10 -32.55
CA GLN A 5 10.70 22.94 -32.53
C GLN A 5 11.37 21.64 -32.03
N ARG A 6 12.57 21.72 -31.43
CA ARG A 6 13.41 20.54 -31.13
C ARG A 6 13.41 20.08 -29.66
N LYS A 7 12.41 20.49 -28.86
CA LYS A 7 12.28 20.03 -27.46
C LYS A 7 10.97 19.31 -27.13
N GLU A 8 10.02 19.24 -28.07
CA GLU A 8 8.66 18.72 -27.83
C GLU A 8 8.38 17.35 -28.45
N LYS A 9 9.34 16.71 -29.14
CA LYS A 9 9.03 15.50 -29.93
C LYS A 9 9.77 14.21 -29.59
N ASP A 10 10.65 14.20 -28.57
CA ASP A 10 11.57 13.08 -28.36
C ASP A 10 11.54 12.47 -26.93
N ASN A 11 10.39 12.57 -26.25
CA ASN A 11 10.11 11.80 -25.02
C ASN A 11 8.74 11.10 -25.07
N ARG A 12 8.22 10.87 -26.28
CA ARG A 12 7.13 9.92 -26.47
C ARG A 12 7.68 8.52 -26.27
N PHE A 13 7.57 8.05 -25.03
CA PHE A 13 7.12 6.70 -24.74
C PHE A 13 7.78 5.57 -25.55
N GLU A 14 9.09 5.41 -25.43
CA GLU A 14 9.72 4.09 -25.59
C GLU A 14 10.27 3.62 -24.24
N LEU A 15 9.37 3.34 -23.28
CA LEU A 15 9.72 2.34 -22.28
C LEU A 15 9.79 1.00 -23.01
N LYS A 16 10.98 0.65 -23.53
CA LYS A 16 11.31 -0.72 -23.95
C LYS A 16 10.72 -1.67 -22.91
N GLY A 17 9.86 -2.60 -23.33
CA GLY A 17 9.06 -3.46 -22.44
C GLY A 17 9.85 -4.20 -21.33
N LYS A 18 11.18 -4.34 -21.48
CA LYS A 18 12.09 -4.80 -20.43
C LYS A 18 12.04 -3.93 -19.16
N THR A 19 12.00 -2.60 -19.28
CA THR A 19 12.12 -1.69 -18.12
C THR A 19 10.83 -1.65 -17.28
N LYS A 20 9.64 -1.74 -17.89
CA LYS A 20 8.35 -1.84 -17.16
C LYS A 20 8.29 -3.11 -16.32
N LYS A 21 8.68 -4.24 -16.90
CA LYS A 21 8.72 -5.55 -16.20
C LYS A 21 9.70 -5.52 -15.03
N THR A 22 10.89 -4.94 -15.20
CA THR A 22 11.86 -4.79 -14.11
C THR A 22 11.31 -3.96 -12.95
N TYR A 23 10.70 -2.80 -13.22
CA TYR A 23 10.11 -1.98 -12.15
C TYR A 23 8.96 -2.70 -11.43
N PHE A 24 8.15 -3.44 -12.17
CA PHE A 24 7.08 -4.26 -11.59
C PHE A 24 7.63 -5.39 -10.72
N ILE A 25 8.67 -6.10 -11.16
CA ILE A 25 9.31 -7.16 -10.38
C ILE A 25 9.93 -6.57 -9.10
N VAL A 26 10.64 -5.45 -9.20
CA VAL A 26 11.22 -4.77 -8.03
C VAL A 26 10.11 -4.33 -7.06
N TYR A 27 8.96 -3.91 -7.59
CA TYR A 27 7.81 -3.52 -6.77
C TYR A 27 7.22 -4.71 -6.01
N VAL A 28 6.95 -5.82 -6.73
CA VAL A 28 6.44 -7.06 -6.12
C VAL A 28 7.44 -7.61 -5.10
N ALA A 29 8.73 -7.62 -5.42
CA ALA A 29 9.79 -8.06 -4.51
C ALA A 29 9.88 -7.17 -3.27
N GLY A 30 9.81 -5.85 -3.42
CA GLY A 30 9.80 -4.90 -2.31
C GLY A 30 8.59 -5.10 -1.39
N LEU A 31 7.40 -5.29 -1.95
CA LEU A 31 6.21 -5.64 -1.18
C LEU A 31 6.37 -6.98 -0.47
N MET A 32 6.82 -8.04 -1.17
CA MET A 32 7.00 -9.38 -0.57
C MET A 32 7.98 -9.36 0.61
N LEU A 33 9.13 -8.71 0.46
CA LEU A 33 10.11 -8.58 1.54
C LEU A 33 9.55 -7.78 2.73
N TYR A 34 8.79 -6.71 2.45
CA TYR A 34 8.11 -5.95 3.50
C TYR A 34 7.06 -6.80 4.25
N GLY A 35 6.22 -7.53 3.51
CA GLY A 35 5.16 -8.37 4.07
C GLY A 35 5.71 -9.56 4.86
N MET A 36 6.65 -10.31 4.27
CA MET A 36 7.32 -11.43 4.94
C MET A 36 8.08 -10.96 6.17
N GLY A 37 8.82 -9.86 6.08
CA GLY A 37 9.55 -9.31 7.20
C GLY A 37 8.62 -8.86 8.33
N SER A 38 7.50 -8.21 7.99
CA SER A 38 6.48 -7.80 8.98
C SER A 38 5.85 -9.01 9.66
N TYR A 39 5.58 -10.09 8.91
CA TYR A 39 5.08 -11.34 9.47
C TYR A 39 6.08 -12.00 10.43
N LEU A 40 7.36 -12.05 10.05
CA LEU A 40 8.40 -12.63 10.90
C LEU A 40 8.64 -11.81 12.18
N PHE A 41 8.53 -10.48 12.10
CA PHE A 41 8.80 -9.58 13.21
C PHE A 41 7.62 -9.37 14.17
N LEU A 42 6.38 -9.31 13.66
CA LEU A 42 5.19 -8.90 14.43
C LEU A 42 4.29 -10.08 14.84
N ASN A 43 4.59 -11.30 14.42
CA ASN A 43 3.74 -12.46 14.73
C ASN A 43 4.17 -13.12 16.05
N ASP A 44 3.50 -12.75 17.13
CA ASP A 44 3.72 -13.31 18.46
C ASP A 44 3.47 -14.83 18.51
N LEU A 45 2.65 -15.41 17.62
CA LEU A 45 2.43 -16.86 17.57
C LEU A 45 3.65 -17.62 17.04
N LEU A 46 4.49 -16.98 16.21
CA LEU A 46 5.74 -17.59 15.76
C LEU A 46 6.80 -17.57 16.86
N THR A 47 6.89 -16.47 17.60
CA THR A 47 7.86 -16.30 18.68
C THR A 47 7.50 -17.14 19.91
N THR A 48 6.21 -17.29 20.24
CA THR A 48 5.73 -18.14 21.36
C THR A 48 5.85 -19.64 21.11
N ARG A 49 5.92 -20.08 19.85
CA ARG A 49 6.17 -21.50 19.50
C ARG A 49 7.65 -21.88 19.51
N MET A 50 8.54 -20.91 19.66
CA MET A 50 9.98 -21.12 19.71
C MET A 50 10.42 -21.22 21.16
N GLU A 51 11.04 -22.34 21.54
CA GLU A 51 11.52 -22.55 22.92
C GLU A 51 12.82 -21.80 23.22
N ASP A 52 13.64 -21.53 22.19
CA ASP A 52 14.96 -20.91 22.35
C ASP A 52 14.94 -19.40 22.05
N GLN A 53 15.38 -18.60 23.01
CA GLN A 53 15.48 -17.15 22.91
C GLN A 53 16.44 -16.71 21.79
N LEU A 54 17.45 -17.51 21.46
CA LEU A 54 18.37 -17.26 20.34
C LEU A 54 17.64 -17.34 18.99
N SER A 55 16.75 -18.32 18.83
CA SER A 55 15.95 -18.50 17.62
C SER A 55 14.95 -17.36 17.40
N VAL A 56 14.32 -16.87 18.47
CA VAL A 56 13.43 -15.70 18.46
C VAL A 56 14.18 -14.44 18.01
N ASN A 57 15.37 -14.19 18.56
CA ASN A 57 16.18 -13.03 18.18
C ASN A 57 16.63 -13.08 16.72
N LEU A 58 17.03 -14.26 16.22
CA LEU A 58 17.42 -14.44 14.82
C LEU A 58 16.25 -14.17 13.86
N ILE A 59 15.05 -14.67 14.17
CA ILE A 59 13.85 -14.44 13.36
C ILE A 59 13.47 -12.96 13.35
N ASN A 60 13.49 -12.31 14.51
CA ASN A 60 13.21 -10.88 14.62
C ASN A 60 14.22 -10.05 13.82
N PHE A 61 15.51 -10.39 13.91
CA PHE A 61 16.57 -9.75 13.13
C PHE A 61 16.36 -9.93 11.62
N LEU A 62 16.06 -11.16 11.18
CA LEU A 62 15.76 -11.46 9.78
C LEU A 62 14.50 -10.70 9.30
N GLY A 63 13.49 -10.59 10.16
CA GLY A 63 12.28 -9.81 9.94
C GLY A 63 12.58 -8.33 9.71
N ILE A 64 13.32 -7.70 10.62
CA ILE A 64 13.75 -6.29 10.52
C ILE A 64 14.57 -6.06 9.25
N LEU A 65 15.51 -6.96 8.94
CA LEU A 65 16.34 -6.86 7.75
C LEU A 65 15.48 -6.94 6.48
N SER A 66 14.56 -7.89 6.41
CA SER A 66 13.63 -8.03 5.29
C SER A 66 12.71 -6.81 5.14
N ILE A 67 12.18 -6.26 6.24
CA ILE A 67 11.41 -4.99 6.23
C ILE A 67 12.27 -3.86 5.67
N SER A 68 13.49 -3.70 6.17
CA SER A 68 14.40 -2.62 5.79
C SER A 68 14.71 -2.66 4.30
N VAL A 69 15.02 -3.84 3.76
CA VAL A 69 15.24 -4.03 2.32
C VAL A 69 13.96 -3.76 1.52
N GLY A 70 12.83 -4.29 1.97
CA GLY A 70 11.52 -4.08 1.32
C GLY A 70 11.15 -2.59 1.22
N VAL A 71 11.26 -1.86 2.33
CA VAL A 71 11.04 -0.40 2.38
C VAL A 71 12.04 0.33 1.47
N GLY A 72 13.32 -0.03 1.51
CA GLY A 72 14.35 0.56 0.65
C GLY A 72 14.02 0.44 -0.84
N LEU A 73 13.55 -0.73 -1.28
CA LEU A 73 13.11 -0.95 -2.67
C LEU A 73 11.89 -0.10 -3.02
N LEU A 74 10.89 -0.03 -2.13
CA LEU A 74 9.69 0.79 -2.36
C LEU A 74 10.02 2.29 -2.43
N VAL A 75 10.92 2.77 -1.55
CA VAL A 75 11.42 4.16 -1.56
C VAL A 75 12.19 4.45 -2.85
N TYR A 76 13.07 3.54 -3.29
CA TYR A 76 13.77 3.67 -4.55
C TYR A 76 12.81 3.80 -5.74
N LEU A 77 11.78 2.97 -5.79
CA LEU A 77 10.75 3.03 -6.83
C LEU A 77 9.97 4.35 -6.79
N PHE A 78 9.58 4.79 -5.58
CA PHE A 78 8.87 6.05 -5.41
C PHE A 78 9.76 7.24 -5.81
N TYR A 79 11.04 7.22 -5.47
CA TYR A 79 12.00 8.23 -5.89
C TYR A 79 12.13 8.30 -7.41
N GLN A 80 12.23 7.14 -8.07
CA GLN A 80 12.30 7.06 -9.52
C GLN A 80 11.01 7.58 -10.18
N PHE A 81 9.85 7.29 -9.60
CA PHE A 81 8.56 7.87 -9.99
C PHE A 81 8.57 9.41 -9.82
N TYR A 82 8.95 9.90 -8.64
CA TYR A 82 8.97 11.32 -8.31
C TYR A 82 9.90 12.13 -9.21
N LYS A 83 11.06 11.57 -9.60
CA LYS A 83 11.99 12.20 -10.54
C LYS A 83 11.35 12.46 -11.91
N ARG A 84 10.44 11.58 -12.34
CA ARG A 84 9.85 11.55 -13.69
C ARG A 84 8.55 12.33 -13.82
N VAL A 85 7.82 12.55 -12.73
CA VAL A 85 6.57 13.31 -12.76
C VAL A 85 6.86 14.80 -12.97
N ALA A 86 6.16 15.44 -13.92
CA ALA A 86 6.25 16.88 -14.16
C ALA A 86 5.68 17.69 -12.98
N LEU A 87 4.57 17.25 -12.40
CA LEU A 87 3.84 17.91 -11.30
C LEU A 87 4.34 17.50 -9.91
N LYS A 88 5.65 17.65 -9.64
CA LYS A 88 6.30 17.23 -8.38
C LYS A 88 5.63 17.79 -7.12
N GLN A 89 5.20 19.05 -7.16
CA GLN A 89 4.53 19.70 -6.04
C GLN A 89 3.22 19.01 -5.65
N LYS A 90 2.43 18.56 -6.64
CA LYS A 90 1.15 17.88 -6.39
C LYS A 90 1.38 16.51 -5.77
N VAL A 91 2.38 15.76 -6.24
CA VAL A 91 2.76 14.46 -5.66
C VAL A 91 3.24 14.62 -4.21
N ARG A 92 4.07 15.62 -3.94
CA ARG A 92 4.56 15.91 -2.58
C ARG A 92 3.41 16.27 -1.63
N ASN A 93 2.48 17.11 -2.08
CA ASN A 93 1.30 17.47 -1.28
C ASN A 93 0.39 16.26 -1.05
N ALA A 94 0.19 15.41 -2.06
CA ALA A 94 -0.58 14.18 -1.90
C ALA A 94 0.05 13.21 -0.89
N LEU A 95 1.37 13.03 -0.94
CA LEU A 95 2.10 12.20 0.03
C LEU A 95 2.00 12.78 1.44
N ARG A 96 2.21 14.09 1.60
CA ARG A 96 2.05 14.77 2.88
C ARG A 96 0.65 14.58 3.44
N ASN A 97 -0.38 14.79 2.62
CA ASN A 97 -1.78 14.64 3.05
C ASN A 97 -2.09 13.19 3.42
N TYR A 98 -1.61 12.22 2.63
CA TYR A 98 -1.75 10.80 2.96
C TYR A 98 -1.14 10.46 4.32
N LEU A 99 0.10 10.88 4.58
CA LEU A 99 0.78 10.64 5.86
C LEU A 99 0.04 11.31 7.03
N LEU A 100 -0.40 12.56 6.85
CA LEU A 100 -1.18 13.26 7.88
C LEU A 100 -2.50 12.57 8.18
N VAL A 101 -3.23 12.12 7.17
CA VAL A 101 -4.49 11.38 7.36
C VAL A 101 -4.25 10.08 8.13
N VAL A 102 -3.23 9.31 7.74
CA VAL A 102 -2.92 8.04 8.42
C VAL A 102 -2.52 8.29 9.88
N LEU A 103 -1.72 9.32 10.17
CA LEU A 103 -1.30 9.66 11.53
C LEU A 103 -2.46 10.15 12.39
N VAL A 104 -3.24 11.11 11.89
CA VAL A 104 -4.36 11.70 12.64
C VAL A 104 -5.43 10.64 12.91
N VAL A 105 -5.79 9.84 11.91
CA VAL A 105 -6.79 8.78 12.12
C VAL A 105 -6.24 7.67 13.01
N GLY A 106 -4.96 7.31 12.88
CA GLY A 106 -4.33 6.35 13.78
C GLY A 106 -4.37 6.80 15.25
N ALA A 107 -4.00 8.05 15.52
CA ALA A 107 -4.07 8.62 16.87
C ALA A 107 -5.51 8.69 17.39
N ALA A 108 -6.46 9.13 16.55
CA ALA A 108 -7.87 9.21 16.91
C ALA A 108 -8.45 7.81 17.24
N LEU A 109 -8.11 6.80 16.45
CA LEU A 109 -8.56 5.42 16.69
C LEU A 109 -7.92 4.81 17.94
N GLY A 110 -6.65 5.12 18.24
CA GLY A 110 -6.02 4.73 19.49
C GLY A 110 -6.71 5.31 20.71
N LEU A 111 -6.99 6.62 20.71
CA LEU A 111 -7.72 7.29 21.80
C LEU A 111 -9.16 6.79 21.93
N THR A 112 -9.84 6.57 20.80
CA THR A 112 -11.20 6.02 20.78
C THR A 112 -11.21 4.59 21.33
N GLY A 113 -10.19 3.80 21.00
CA GLY A 113 -9.98 2.47 21.52
C GLY A 113 -9.87 2.44 23.05
N GLU A 114 -9.00 3.29 23.59
CA GLU A 114 -8.84 3.44 25.04
C GLU A 114 -10.15 3.87 25.72
N ALA A 115 -10.89 4.81 25.11
CA ALA A 115 -12.18 5.25 25.64
C ALA A 115 -13.22 4.13 25.64
N ILE A 116 -13.30 3.33 24.56
CA ILE A 116 -14.22 2.18 24.48
C ILE A 116 -13.86 1.14 25.54
N TYR A 117 -12.58 0.82 25.68
CA TYR A 117 -12.11 -0.17 26.66
C TYR A 117 -12.44 0.23 28.10
N ARG A 118 -12.34 1.53 28.43
CA ARG A 118 -12.68 2.04 29.77
C ARG A 118 -14.17 2.21 30.01
N ALA A 119 -14.95 2.49 28.97
CA ALA A 119 -16.37 2.83 29.08
C ALA A 119 -17.31 1.63 28.93
N THR A 120 -16.80 0.48 28.45
CA THR A 120 -17.61 -0.69 28.11
C THR A 120 -17.03 -1.94 28.76
N ASP A 121 -17.87 -2.92 29.10
CA ASP A 121 -17.42 -4.25 29.57
C ASP A 121 -16.81 -5.13 28.45
N MET A 122 -16.38 -4.52 27.35
CA MET A 122 -15.82 -5.23 26.20
C MET A 122 -14.40 -5.70 26.54
N SER A 123 -14.09 -6.96 26.22
CA SER A 123 -12.74 -7.49 26.45
C SER A 123 -11.70 -6.70 25.66
N TYR A 124 -10.47 -6.65 26.20
CA TYR A 124 -9.34 -6.00 25.53
C TYR A 124 -9.12 -6.53 24.11
N ASP A 125 -9.23 -7.84 23.92
CA ASP A 125 -9.10 -8.47 22.60
C ASP A 125 -10.23 -8.06 21.64
N GLY A 126 -11.45 -7.90 22.15
CA GLY A 126 -12.58 -7.40 21.37
C GLY A 126 -12.35 -5.97 20.88
N VAL A 127 -11.90 -5.09 21.77
CA VAL A 127 -11.57 -3.69 21.43
C VAL A 127 -10.39 -3.63 20.46
N LYS A 128 -9.33 -4.40 20.71
CA LYS A 128 -8.15 -4.50 19.84
C LYS A 128 -8.53 -4.96 18.43
N ASN A 129 -9.34 -6.01 18.31
CA ASN A 129 -9.80 -6.50 17.01
C ASN A 129 -10.69 -5.48 16.30
N PHE A 130 -11.60 -4.80 17.01
CA PHE A 130 -12.42 -3.74 16.43
C PHE A 130 -11.57 -2.60 15.87
N ILE A 131 -10.62 -2.07 16.65
CA ILE A 131 -9.71 -1.02 16.20
C ILE A 131 -8.90 -1.50 14.99
N TRP A 132 -8.40 -2.73 15.03
CA TRP A 132 -7.62 -3.33 13.93
C TRP A 132 -8.42 -3.42 12.63
N VAL A 133 -9.70 -3.83 12.70
CA VAL A 133 -10.59 -3.86 11.54
C VAL A 133 -10.76 -2.46 10.96
N VAL A 134 -11.09 -1.48 11.80
CA VAL A 134 -11.33 -0.10 11.35
C VAL A 134 -10.06 0.51 10.75
N THR A 135 -8.90 0.33 11.40
CA THR A 135 -7.61 0.81 10.88
C THR A 135 -7.27 0.17 9.54
N THR A 136 -7.53 -1.13 9.37
CA THR A 136 -7.29 -1.85 8.11
C THR A 136 -8.08 -1.23 6.95
N TYR A 137 -9.37 -0.92 7.14
CA TYR A 137 -10.17 -0.24 6.11
C TYR A 137 -9.68 1.16 5.82
N VAL A 138 -9.46 1.99 6.86
CA VAL A 138 -9.00 3.38 6.69
C VAL A 138 -7.67 3.40 5.93
N GLN A 139 -6.69 2.62 6.35
CA GLN A 139 -5.37 2.59 5.74
C GLN A 139 -5.43 2.05 4.31
N GLY A 140 -6.19 0.98 4.07
CA GLY A 140 -6.36 0.40 2.74
C GLY A 140 -7.00 1.38 1.75
N ILE A 141 -8.07 2.07 2.16
CA ILE A 141 -8.75 3.07 1.33
C ILE A 141 -7.86 4.29 1.10
N ALA A 142 -7.23 4.83 2.15
CA ALA A 142 -6.34 5.98 2.03
C ALA A 142 -5.17 5.69 1.07
N ARG A 143 -4.58 4.49 1.16
CA ARG A 143 -3.51 4.04 0.29
C ARG A 143 -3.99 3.90 -1.16
N PHE A 144 -5.16 3.30 -1.38
CA PHE A 144 -5.75 3.20 -2.71
C PHE A 144 -5.93 4.59 -3.34
N ILE A 145 -6.50 5.54 -2.58
CA ILE A 145 -6.73 6.92 -3.06
C ILE A 145 -5.40 7.59 -3.42
N PHE A 146 -4.38 7.45 -2.57
CA PHE A 146 -3.05 8.01 -2.83
C PHE A 146 -2.42 7.44 -4.12
N LEU A 147 -2.47 6.12 -4.29
CA LEU A 147 -1.93 5.45 -5.49
C LEU A 147 -2.70 5.87 -6.75
N TYR A 148 -4.03 5.92 -6.69
CA TYR A 148 -4.88 6.36 -7.80
C TYR A 148 -4.57 7.81 -8.19
N TYR A 149 -4.42 8.70 -7.21
CA TYR A 149 -4.05 10.09 -7.44
C TYR A 149 -2.68 10.23 -8.12
N CYS A 150 -1.67 9.48 -7.64
CA CYS A 150 -0.34 9.46 -8.24
C CYS A 150 -0.38 8.96 -9.69
N LEU A 151 -1.18 7.93 -9.97
CA LEU A 151 -1.33 7.38 -11.31
C LEU A 151 -2.01 8.35 -12.27
N LYS A 152 -3.07 9.04 -11.85
CA LYS A 152 -3.73 10.07 -12.67
C LYS A 152 -2.78 11.23 -12.98
N ILE A 153 -1.95 11.64 -12.03
CA ILE A 153 -0.90 12.65 -12.28
C ILE A 153 0.11 12.15 -13.32
N LEU A 154 0.55 10.89 -13.21
CA LEU A 154 1.50 10.31 -14.16
C LEU A 154 0.93 10.23 -15.59
N LEU A 155 -0.37 9.97 -15.70
CA LEU A 155 -1.09 9.90 -16.96
C LEU A 155 -1.59 11.29 -17.43
N GLU A 156 -1.26 12.36 -16.71
CA GLU A 156 -1.69 13.74 -16.98
C GLU A 156 -3.22 13.91 -17.09
N LYS A 157 -3.99 13.05 -16.41
CA LYS A 157 -5.45 13.08 -16.39
C LYS A 157 -5.97 13.80 -15.13
N PRO A 158 -7.10 14.54 -15.23
CA PRO A 158 -7.74 15.12 -14.04
C PRO A 158 -8.33 14.02 -13.16
N VAL A 159 -8.28 14.24 -11.84
CA VAL A 159 -8.89 13.34 -10.85
C VAL A 159 -10.35 13.72 -10.70
N CYS A 160 -11.26 12.87 -11.17
CA CYS A 160 -12.70 13.09 -11.05
C CYS A 160 -13.29 12.13 -10.01
N TRP A 161 -13.66 12.66 -8.84
CA TRP A 161 -14.27 11.88 -7.76
C TRP A 161 -15.65 11.31 -8.10
N LYS A 162 -16.32 11.90 -9.10
CA LYS A 162 -17.63 11.44 -9.57
C LYS A 162 -17.55 10.30 -10.60
N GLU A 163 -16.34 9.91 -11.01
CA GLU A 163 -16.15 8.87 -12.03
C GLU A 163 -16.72 7.53 -11.55
N PRO A 164 -17.62 6.88 -12.32
CA PRO A 164 -18.21 5.61 -11.93
C PRO A 164 -17.17 4.48 -11.84
N LEU A 165 -16.08 4.58 -12.60
CA LEU A 165 -14.95 3.65 -12.53
C LEU A 165 -14.25 3.70 -11.17
N LEU A 166 -14.02 4.90 -10.62
CA LEU A 166 -13.42 5.09 -9.30
C LEU A 166 -14.30 4.47 -8.22
N LYS A 167 -15.62 4.70 -8.27
CA LYS A 167 -16.57 4.07 -7.34
C LYS A 167 -16.55 2.54 -7.41
N LYS A 168 -16.50 1.97 -8.61
CA LYS A 168 -16.38 0.52 -8.81
C LYS A 168 -15.05 -0.02 -8.25
N MET A 169 -13.95 0.71 -8.41
CA MET A 169 -12.65 0.30 -7.86
C MET A 169 -12.64 0.38 -6.33
N LEU A 170 -13.18 1.45 -5.75
CA LEU A 170 -13.35 1.57 -4.30
C LEU A 170 -14.22 0.46 -3.72
N LEU A 171 -15.33 0.11 -4.39
CA LEU A 171 -16.17 -1.02 -4.00
C LEU A 171 -15.39 -2.34 -4.04
N GLY A 172 -14.60 -2.57 -5.09
CA GLY A 172 -13.73 -3.74 -5.19
C GLY A 172 -12.69 -3.82 -4.07
N VAL A 173 -12.05 -2.69 -3.73
CA VAL A 173 -11.12 -2.59 -2.61
C VAL A 173 -11.83 -2.90 -1.30
N PHE A 174 -13.01 -2.32 -1.07
CA PHE A 174 -13.78 -2.57 0.14
C PHE A 174 -14.18 -4.06 0.28
N LEU A 175 -14.64 -4.69 -0.80
CA LEU A 175 -14.95 -6.13 -0.83
C LEU A 175 -13.72 -6.98 -0.52
N LEU A 176 -12.59 -6.68 -1.16
CA LEU A 176 -11.34 -7.39 -0.95
C LEU A 176 -10.85 -7.28 0.50
N LEU A 177 -10.88 -6.07 1.07
CA LEU A 177 -10.54 -5.85 2.47
C LEU A 177 -11.51 -6.57 3.41
N SER A 178 -12.80 -6.61 3.08
CA SER A 178 -13.81 -7.33 3.87
C SER A 178 -13.55 -8.84 3.91
N ILE A 179 -13.23 -9.43 2.76
CA ILE A 179 -12.84 -10.84 2.67
C ILE A 179 -11.55 -11.06 3.47
N SER A 180 -10.56 -10.18 3.32
CA SER A 180 -9.29 -10.27 4.04
C SER A 180 -9.45 -10.21 5.55
N VAL A 181 -10.24 -9.26 6.04
CA VAL A 181 -10.57 -9.11 7.46
C VAL A 181 -11.33 -10.33 7.97
N GLY A 182 -12.35 -10.79 7.24
CA GLY A 182 -13.13 -11.97 7.62
C GLY A 182 -12.26 -13.22 7.76
N VAL A 183 -11.37 -13.47 6.79
CA VAL A 183 -10.43 -14.60 6.86
C VAL A 183 -9.44 -14.42 8.01
N SER A 184 -8.95 -13.21 8.26
CA SER A 184 -8.01 -12.93 9.36
C SER A 184 -8.63 -13.16 10.74
N LEU A 185 -9.91 -12.86 10.91
CA LEU A 185 -10.63 -13.09 12.16
C LEU A 185 -10.96 -14.58 12.37
N LEU A 186 -11.32 -15.30 11.31
CA LEU A 186 -11.63 -16.74 11.38
C LEU A 186 -10.39 -17.63 11.48
N PHE A 187 -9.31 -17.23 10.80
CA PHE A 187 -8.04 -17.96 10.75
C PHE A 187 -6.86 -17.01 11.00
N PRO A 188 -6.59 -16.65 12.27
CA PRO A 188 -5.56 -15.66 12.64
C PRO A 188 -4.17 -15.97 12.09
N ILE A 189 -3.83 -17.25 11.94
CA ILE A 189 -2.56 -17.72 11.36
C ILE A 189 -2.35 -17.19 9.93
N PHE A 190 -3.42 -17.15 9.13
CA PHE A 190 -3.35 -16.67 7.75
C PHE A 190 -3.60 -15.17 7.63
N GLY A 191 -4.05 -14.49 8.68
CA GLY A 191 -4.48 -13.09 8.62
C GLY A 191 -3.44 -12.13 8.04
N PRO A 192 -2.18 -12.15 8.50
CA PRO A 192 -1.12 -11.32 7.93
C PRO A 192 -0.85 -11.62 6.45
N ILE A 193 -0.88 -12.90 6.05
CA ILE A 193 -0.66 -13.33 4.66
C ILE A 193 -1.79 -12.81 3.77
N VAL A 194 -3.04 -12.97 4.19
CA VAL A 194 -4.21 -12.55 3.40
C VAL A 194 -4.28 -11.03 3.29
N THR A 195 -4.00 -10.30 4.37
CA THR A 195 -3.93 -8.83 4.37
C THR A 195 -2.82 -8.34 3.45
N PHE A 196 -1.66 -9.01 3.47
CA PHE A 196 -0.58 -8.74 2.54
C PHE A 196 -0.98 -9.01 1.07
N MET A 197 -1.66 -10.12 0.79
CA MET A 197 -2.15 -10.42 -0.56
C MET A 197 -3.18 -9.39 -1.04
N ALA A 198 -4.08 -8.95 -0.16
CA ALA A 198 -5.04 -7.90 -0.47
C ALA A 198 -4.33 -6.59 -0.84
N ASP A 199 -3.32 -6.19 -0.07
CA ASP A 199 -2.50 -5.02 -0.36
C ASP A 199 -1.78 -5.12 -1.71
N LEU A 200 -1.26 -6.30 -2.02
CA LEU A 200 -0.58 -6.59 -3.29
C LEU A 200 -1.57 -6.50 -4.47
N ILE A 201 -2.79 -7.03 -4.31
CA ILE A 201 -3.86 -6.93 -5.30
C ILE A 201 -4.32 -5.49 -5.50
N ILE A 202 -4.46 -4.70 -4.43
CA ILE A 202 -4.81 -3.27 -4.52
C ILE A 202 -3.75 -2.54 -5.33
N ALA A 203 -2.49 -2.74 -4.98
CA ALA A 203 -1.37 -2.10 -5.62
C ALA A 203 -1.23 -2.49 -7.11
N ILE A 204 -1.23 -3.78 -7.42
CA ILE A 204 -1.16 -4.27 -8.80
C ILE A 204 -2.41 -3.87 -9.58
N GLY A 205 -3.59 -4.00 -8.98
CA GLY A 205 -4.88 -3.75 -9.63
C GLY A 205 -5.02 -2.30 -10.10
N ILE A 206 -4.55 -1.33 -9.30
CA ILE A 206 -4.52 0.08 -9.70
C ILE A 206 -3.57 0.27 -10.91
N VAL A 207 -2.35 -0.26 -10.82
CA VAL A 207 -1.33 -0.11 -11.86
C VAL A 207 -1.77 -0.81 -13.16
N TYR A 208 -2.16 -2.08 -13.09
CA TYR A 208 -2.51 -2.90 -14.24
C TYR A 208 -3.75 -2.38 -14.96
N LYS A 209 -4.82 -2.04 -14.22
CA LYS A 209 -6.09 -1.62 -14.83
C LYS A 209 -5.97 -0.29 -15.57
N GLU A 210 -5.26 0.69 -15.00
CA GLU A 210 -5.07 1.99 -15.66
C GLU A 210 -3.96 1.96 -16.73
N LEU A 211 -2.91 1.14 -16.61
CA LEU A 211 -1.93 0.99 -17.70
C LEU A 211 -2.52 0.25 -18.92
N PHE A 212 -3.26 -0.85 -18.72
CA PHE A 212 -3.75 -1.68 -19.83
C PHE A 212 -5.10 -1.23 -20.41
N GLN A 213 -5.98 -0.54 -19.66
CA GLN A 213 -7.16 0.08 -20.30
C GLN A 213 -6.79 1.24 -21.23
N ASN A 214 -5.64 1.89 -21.03
CA ASN A 214 -5.14 2.93 -21.94
C ASN A 214 -4.41 2.38 -23.16
N GLU A 215 -3.96 1.11 -23.17
CA GLU A 215 -3.43 0.44 -24.38
C GLU A 215 -4.53 -0.01 -25.35
N LYS A 216 -5.76 -0.24 -24.87
CA LYS A 216 -6.91 -0.58 -25.74
C LYS A 216 -7.56 0.62 -26.45
N LEU A 217 -7.05 1.82 -26.20
CA LEU A 217 -7.52 3.10 -26.79
C LEU A 217 -6.40 3.84 -27.55
N GLY A 218 -5.26 3.16 -27.79
CA GLY A 218 -4.18 3.65 -28.64
C GLY A 218 -4.22 3.01 -30.01
#